data_AF-A0A3D0HQ81-F1
#
_entry.id   AF-A0A3D0HQ81-F1
#
_cell.length_a   1.000
_cell.length_b   1.000
_cell.length_c   1.000
_cell.angle_alpha   90.00
_cell.angle_beta   90.00
_cell.angle_gamma   90.00
#
_symmetry.space_group_name_H-M   'P 1'
#
loop_
_entity.id
_entity.type
_entity.pdbx_description
1 polymer ?
#
loop_
_entity_poly.entity_id
_entity_poly.type
_entity_poly.pdbx_seq_one_letter_code
_entity_poly.pdbx_strand_id
1 'polypeptide(L)'
;LSIGIQSAVEKELALLGRIHTFSQAKQAVSWAREAGFTNLSVDLMSAIPGQTLVSYEHSLQEILALKPQHISSYSLIIEEGTPFFERYKGNPPVDEETDRKMYEMTQQMLADRGYARYEISNYARPGYESRHNTKYWTGEDYLGVGLGASSKIGKFRLKNETDMTVYLEKLGNKEAVTFVEENLSEEDEKIEFFILGMRCMSGVSLKKYKERFGEDASVRYGKTIQKICDMGLAAREEDRLFLTAKGIDVSNLVFEMFFV
;
A
#
# COMPACT_ATOMS: atom_id res chain seq x y z
N LEU A 1 -9.95 0.70 13.31
CA LEU A 1 -9.27 -0.59 13.60
C LEU A 1 -9.12 -1.35 12.30
N SER A 2 -7.95 -1.91 11.98
CA SER A 2 -7.79 -2.81 10.82
C SER A 2 -7.70 -4.27 11.28
N ILE A 3 -8.35 -5.17 10.55
CA ILE A 3 -8.39 -6.61 10.84
C ILE A 3 -7.91 -7.38 9.60
N GLY A 4 -6.81 -8.09 9.74
CA GLY A 4 -6.21 -8.84 8.63
C GLY A 4 -6.91 -10.16 8.36
N ILE A 5 -7.90 -10.16 7.46
CA ILE A 5 -8.71 -11.34 7.08
C ILE A 5 -7.99 -12.18 6.02
N GLN A 6 -7.42 -11.53 5.01
CA GLN A 6 -6.68 -12.09 3.88
C GLN A 6 -7.50 -12.93 2.89
N SER A 7 -8.27 -13.91 3.37
CA SER A 7 -9.11 -14.79 2.54
C SER A 7 -10.28 -15.36 3.36
N ALA A 8 -11.38 -15.70 2.70
CA ALA A 8 -12.48 -16.45 3.31
C ALA A 8 -12.31 -17.97 3.18
N VAL A 9 -11.24 -18.42 2.52
CA VAL A 9 -11.00 -19.83 2.20
C VAL A 9 -9.92 -20.41 3.09
N GLU A 10 -10.28 -21.40 3.90
CA GLU A 10 -9.40 -21.98 4.93
C GLU A 10 -8.08 -22.53 4.37
N LYS A 11 -8.11 -23.12 3.16
CA LYS A 11 -6.89 -23.61 2.50
C LYS A 11 -5.93 -22.46 2.16
N GLU A 12 -6.45 -21.32 1.72
CA GLU A 12 -5.65 -20.14 1.39
C GLU A 12 -5.03 -19.53 2.68
N LEU A 13 -5.82 -19.44 3.76
CA LEU A 13 -5.33 -19.00 5.08
C LEU A 13 -4.21 -19.91 5.62
N ALA A 14 -4.38 -21.23 5.52
CA ALA A 14 -3.37 -22.20 5.97
C ALA A 14 -2.07 -22.09 5.16
N LEU A 15 -2.17 -21.84 3.85
CA LEU A 15 -1.00 -21.56 3.00
C LEU A 15 -0.27 -20.32 3.48
N LEU A 16 -0.99 -19.22 3.74
CA LEU A 16 -0.44 -17.99 4.30
C LEU A 16 0.12 -18.15 5.74
N GLY A 17 -0.05 -19.32 6.37
CA GLY A 17 0.38 -19.57 7.75
C GLY A 17 -0.47 -18.83 8.79
N ARG A 18 -1.72 -18.47 8.44
CA ARG A 18 -2.63 -17.84 9.38
C ARG A 18 -3.11 -18.88 10.39
N ILE A 19 -3.09 -18.48 11.67
CA ILE A 19 -3.55 -19.30 12.79
C ILE A 19 -5.05 -19.13 13.09
N HIS A 20 -5.74 -18.30 12.31
CA HIS A 20 -7.17 -18.04 12.44
C HIS A 20 -7.94 -18.63 11.26
N THR A 21 -9.20 -18.96 11.51
CA THR A 21 -10.19 -19.29 10.47
C THR A 21 -10.95 -18.05 10.02
N PHE A 22 -11.63 -18.13 8.89
CA PHE A 22 -12.46 -17.02 8.44
C PHE A 22 -13.62 -16.74 9.42
N SER A 23 -14.19 -17.78 10.03
CA SER A 23 -15.23 -17.63 11.07
C SER A 23 -14.74 -16.81 12.27
N GLN A 24 -13.50 -17.06 12.72
CA GLN A 24 -12.89 -16.28 13.80
C GLN A 24 -12.64 -14.83 13.39
N ALA A 25 -12.24 -14.59 12.15
CA ALA A 25 -12.08 -13.22 11.63
C ALA A 25 -13.43 -12.47 11.60
N LYS A 26 -14.52 -13.13 11.18
CA LYS A 26 -15.88 -12.56 11.24
C LYS A 26 -16.30 -12.24 12.68
N GLN A 27 -15.99 -13.13 13.62
CA GLN A 27 -16.26 -12.90 15.03
C GLN A 27 -15.50 -11.70 15.58
N ALA A 28 -14.23 -11.53 15.21
CA ALA A 28 -13.42 -10.37 15.60
C ALA A 28 -14.02 -9.05 15.08
N VAL A 29 -14.55 -9.04 13.85
CA VAL A 29 -15.29 -7.90 13.30
C VAL A 29 -16.56 -7.59 14.11
N SER A 30 -17.32 -8.62 14.53
CA SER A 30 -18.49 -8.43 15.40
C SER A 30 -18.10 -7.82 16.74
N TRP A 31 -17.11 -8.40 17.42
CA TRP A 31 -16.63 -7.90 18.70
C TRP A 31 -16.11 -6.46 18.62
N ALA A 32 -15.42 -6.11 17.53
CA ALA A 32 -14.98 -4.73 17.33
C ALA A 32 -16.18 -3.76 17.27
N ARG A 33 -17.26 -4.14 16.59
CA ARG A 33 -18.49 -3.32 16.55
C ARG A 33 -19.17 -3.24 17.91
N GLU A 34 -19.29 -4.36 18.61
CA GLU A 34 -19.85 -4.42 19.96
C GLU A 34 -19.06 -3.55 20.94
N ALA A 35 -17.74 -3.48 20.78
CA ALA A 35 -16.86 -2.59 21.53
C ALA A 35 -16.94 -1.11 21.11
N GLY A 36 -17.74 -0.77 20.09
CA GLY A 36 -18.00 0.61 19.64
C GLY A 36 -17.13 1.09 18.48
N PHE A 37 -16.33 0.24 17.82
CA PHE A 37 -15.58 0.65 16.64
C PHE A 37 -16.52 0.83 15.43
N THR A 38 -16.57 2.06 14.92
CA THR A 38 -17.39 2.45 13.76
C THR A 38 -16.59 2.60 12.45
N ASN A 39 -15.27 2.67 12.55
CA ASN A 39 -14.34 2.73 11.42
C ASN A 39 -13.49 1.45 11.38
N LEU A 40 -13.95 0.49 10.60
CA LEU A 40 -13.30 -0.80 10.42
C LEU A 40 -12.66 -0.89 9.03
N SER A 41 -11.40 -1.30 9.04
CA SER A 41 -10.65 -1.74 7.86
C SER A 41 -10.51 -3.25 7.90
N VAL A 42 -10.54 -3.88 6.73
CA VAL A 42 -10.18 -5.29 6.58
C VAL A 42 -9.21 -5.45 5.43
N ASP A 43 -8.31 -6.41 5.56
CA ASP A 43 -7.30 -6.70 4.54
C ASP A 43 -7.71 -7.95 3.76
N LEU A 44 -7.60 -7.90 2.43
CA LEU A 44 -7.84 -8.97 1.46
C LEU A 44 -6.57 -9.15 0.63
N MET A 45 -6.21 -10.40 0.36
CA MET A 45 -5.02 -10.74 -0.39
C MET A 45 -5.38 -11.50 -1.67
N SER A 46 -4.88 -11.00 -2.81
CA SER A 46 -4.92 -11.73 -4.09
C SER A 46 -3.60 -12.46 -4.34
N ALA A 47 -3.54 -13.21 -5.44
CA ALA A 47 -2.38 -13.98 -5.86
C ALA A 47 -1.88 -15.04 -4.87
N ILE A 48 -2.75 -15.54 -3.98
CA ILE A 48 -2.36 -16.62 -3.07
C ILE A 48 -2.16 -17.91 -3.89
N PRO A 49 -1.13 -18.73 -3.64
CA PRO A 49 -0.86 -19.90 -4.46
C PRO A 49 -2.03 -20.90 -4.50
N GLY A 50 -2.47 -21.23 -5.72
CA GLY A 50 -3.65 -22.06 -5.96
C GLY A 50 -5.00 -21.37 -5.75
N GLN A 51 -5.03 -20.05 -5.48
CA GLN A 51 -6.23 -19.23 -5.46
C GLN A 51 -6.81 -19.14 -6.87
N THR A 52 -8.12 -19.21 -6.97
CA THR A 52 -8.86 -19.15 -8.25
C THR A 52 -9.72 -17.90 -8.27
N LEU A 53 -10.15 -17.46 -9.45
CA LEU A 53 -11.09 -16.34 -9.56
C LEU A 53 -12.38 -16.58 -8.75
N VAL A 54 -12.87 -17.83 -8.74
CA VAL A 54 -14.07 -18.21 -7.97
C VAL A 54 -13.82 -18.11 -6.46
N SER A 55 -12.66 -18.59 -5.99
CA SER A 55 -12.34 -18.57 -4.55
C SER A 55 -12.03 -17.15 -4.05
N TYR A 56 -11.42 -16.33 -4.90
CA TYR A 56 -11.20 -14.91 -4.64
C TYR A 56 -12.51 -14.12 -4.64
N GLU A 57 -13.37 -14.33 -5.64
CA GLU A 57 -14.71 -13.71 -5.70
C GLU A 57 -15.51 -14.04 -4.44
N HIS A 58 -15.51 -15.31 -4.03
CA HIS A 58 -16.16 -15.73 -2.79
C HIS A 58 -15.62 -14.96 -1.57
N SER A 59 -14.30 -14.82 -1.46
CA SER A 59 -13.68 -14.05 -0.38
C SER A 59 -14.08 -12.57 -0.39
N LEU A 60 -14.13 -11.96 -1.57
CA LEU A 60 -14.55 -10.57 -1.74
C LEU A 60 -16.03 -10.39 -1.37
N GLN A 61 -16.90 -11.31 -1.76
CA GLN A 61 -18.33 -11.31 -1.39
C GLN A 61 -18.52 -11.41 0.12
N GLU A 62 -17.83 -12.33 0.78
CA GLU A 62 -17.90 -12.49 2.24
C GLU A 62 -17.38 -11.23 2.97
N ILE A 63 -16.29 -10.63 2.49
CA ILE A 63 -15.75 -9.38 3.04
C ILE A 63 -16.74 -8.22 2.86
N LEU A 64 -17.37 -8.10 1.71
CA LEU A 64 -18.40 -7.09 1.44
C LEU A 64 -19.63 -7.28 2.33
N ALA A 65 -20.00 -8.53 2.65
CA ALA A 65 -21.07 -8.83 3.59
C ALA A 65 -20.77 -8.34 5.02
N LEU A 66 -19.48 -8.25 5.38
CA LEU A 66 -19.05 -7.64 6.64
C LEU A 66 -19.24 -6.13 6.66
N LYS A 67 -19.44 -5.45 5.53
CA LYS A 67 -19.65 -3.98 5.42
C LYS A 67 -18.59 -3.14 6.16
N PRO A 68 -17.28 -3.35 5.92
CA PRO A 68 -16.23 -2.49 6.48
C PRO A 68 -16.32 -1.07 5.89
N GLN A 69 -15.68 -0.09 6.53
CA GLN A 69 -15.58 1.27 5.99
C GLN A 69 -14.42 1.39 4.99
N HIS A 70 -13.40 0.55 5.15
CA HIS A 70 -12.17 0.54 4.39
C HIS A 70 -11.76 -0.90 4.05
N ILE A 71 -11.18 -1.12 2.87
CA ILE A 71 -10.67 -2.41 2.42
C ILE A 71 -9.29 -2.19 1.82
N SER A 72 -8.30 -2.86 2.41
CA SER A 72 -6.97 -3.01 1.80
C SER A 72 -7.01 -4.26 0.92
N SER A 73 -6.72 -4.15 -0.37
CA SER A 73 -6.62 -5.27 -1.30
C SER A 73 -5.30 -5.22 -2.05
N TYR A 74 -4.45 -6.23 -1.83
CA TYR A 74 -3.11 -6.27 -2.40
C TYR A 74 -2.70 -7.70 -2.77
N SER A 75 -1.88 -7.83 -3.80
CA SER A 75 -1.31 -9.11 -4.21
C SER A 75 -0.30 -9.61 -3.20
N LEU A 76 -0.24 -10.93 -3.04
CA LEU A 76 0.83 -11.56 -2.28
C LEU A 76 2.18 -11.31 -2.98
N ILE A 77 3.08 -10.62 -2.28
CA ILE A 77 4.48 -10.48 -2.68
C ILE A 77 5.31 -11.41 -1.80
N ILE A 78 6.18 -12.20 -2.43
CA ILE A 78 7.09 -13.11 -1.73
C ILE A 78 8.49 -12.51 -1.77
N GLU A 79 8.93 -12.01 -0.62
CA GLU A 79 10.21 -11.33 -0.46
C GLU A 79 11.36 -12.32 -0.25
N GLU A 80 12.39 -12.24 -1.10
CA GLU A 80 13.60 -13.06 -0.99
C GLU A 80 14.26 -12.92 0.40
N GLY A 81 14.84 -14.01 0.89
CA GLY A 81 15.50 -14.02 2.21
C GLY A 81 14.56 -14.12 3.41
N THR A 82 13.23 -14.21 3.20
CA THR A 82 12.28 -14.46 4.28
C THR A 82 12.04 -15.97 4.49
N PRO A 83 11.69 -16.42 5.71
CA PRO A 83 11.22 -17.79 5.93
C PRO A 83 9.99 -18.15 5.07
N PHE A 84 9.19 -17.13 4.73
CA PHE A 84 8.05 -17.28 3.85
C PHE A 84 8.47 -17.61 2.42
N PHE A 85 9.48 -16.94 1.87
CA PHE A 85 10.04 -17.28 0.56
C PHE A 85 10.52 -18.73 0.47
N GLU A 86 11.25 -19.20 1.48
CA GLU A 86 11.72 -20.60 1.53
C GLU A 86 10.57 -21.61 1.50
N ARG A 87 9.47 -21.33 2.20
CA ARG A 87 8.27 -22.18 2.20
C ARG A 87 7.60 -22.28 0.82
N TYR A 88 7.75 -21.26 -0.01
CA TYR A 88 7.02 -21.10 -1.26
C TYR A 88 7.82 -21.41 -2.53
N LYS A 89 9.08 -21.84 -2.41
CA LYS A 89 9.93 -22.26 -3.55
C LYS A 89 9.32 -23.30 -4.48
N GLY A 90 8.30 -24.05 -4.05
CA GLY A 90 7.59 -25.05 -4.86
C GLY A 90 6.11 -24.73 -5.13
N ASN A 91 5.62 -23.55 -4.75
CA ASN A 91 4.21 -23.18 -4.86
C ASN A 91 4.05 -21.68 -5.13
N PRO A 92 4.53 -21.14 -6.26
CA PRO A 92 4.56 -19.70 -6.50
C PRO A 92 3.16 -19.06 -6.46
N PRO A 93 3.08 -17.71 -6.32
CA PRO A 93 1.85 -16.95 -6.55
C PRO A 93 1.18 -17.35 -7.87
N VAL A 94 -0.12 -17.06 -7.97
CA VAL A 94 -0.83 -17.24 -9.25
C VAL A 94 -0.14 -16.41 -10.34
N ASP A 95 -0.36 -16.80 -11.60
CA ASP A 95 0.19 -16.06 -12.73
C ASP A 95 -0.35 -14.63 -12.82
N GLU A 96 0.40 -13.75 -13.46
CA GLU A 96 0.08 -12.32 -13.58
C GLU A 96 -1.27 -12.07 -14.28
N GLU A 97 -1.69 -12.94 -15.22
CA GLU A 97 -2.98 -12.77 -15.90
C GLU A 97 -4.15 -13.06 -14.95
N THR A 98 -4.01 -14.09 -14.12
CA THR A 98 -4.98 -14.42 -13.07
C THR A 98 -5.05 -13.33 -12.01
N ASP A 99 -3.92 -12.82 -11.51
CA ASP A 99 -3.91 -11.73 -10.52
C ASP A 99 -4.51 -10.44 -11.09
N ARG A 100 -4.21 -10.09 -12.35
CA ARG A 100 -4.84 -8.94 -13.02
C ARG A 100 -6.36 -9.06 -13.07
N LYS A 101 -6.90 -10.25 -13.37
CA LYS A 101 -8.34 -10.50 -13.36
C LYS A 101 -8.94 -10.36 -11.95
N MET A 102 -8.23 -10.80 -10.91
CA MET A 102 -8.65 -10.60 -9.51
C MET A 102 -8.70 -9.11 -9.17
N TYR A 103 -7.71 -8.35 -9.62
CA TYR A 103 -7.62 -6.92 -9.40
C TYR A 103 -8.73 -6.12 -10.11
N GLU A 104 -9.00 -6.43 -11.38
CA GLU A 104 -10.13 -5.88 -12.14
C GLU A 104 -11.47 -6.18 -11.47
N MET A 105 -11.67 -7.43 -11.03
CA MET A 105 -12.86 -7.87 -10.29
C MET A 105 -13.04 -7.08 -9.00
N THR A 106 -11.97 -6.88 -8.23
CA THR A 106 -11.99 -6.09 -7.01
C THR A 106 -12.41 -4.65 -7.27
N GLN A 107 -11.80 -4.00 -8.24
CA GLN A 107 -12.15 -2.62 -8.59
C GLN A 107 -13.64 -2.50 -8.91
N GLN A 108 -14.17 -3.39 -9.77
CA GLN A 108 -15.57 -3.34 -10.20
C GLN A 108 -16.53 -3.58 -9.03
N MET A 109 -16.35 -4.68 -8.29
CA MET A 109 -17.28 -5.08 -7.23
C MET A 109 -17.30 -4.11 -6.04
N LEU A 110 -16.16 -3.48 -5.75
CA LEU A 110 -16.03 -2.47 -4.70
C LEU A 110 -16.66 -1.13 -5.13
N ALA A 111 -16.44 -0.70 -6.37
CA ALA A 111 -17.06 0.50 -6.92
C ALA A 111 -18.60 0.40 -6.89
N ASP A 112 -19.15 -0.75 -7.29
CA ASP A 112 -20.60 -1.02 -7.28
C ASP A 112 -21.23 -0.94 -5.87
N ARG A 113 -20.42 -0.99 -4.81
CA ARG A 113 -20.85 -0.91 -3.41
C ARG A 113 -20.47 0.40 -2.72
N GLY A 114 -19.99 1.36 -3.50
CA GLY A 114 -19.66 2.71 -3.05
C GLY A 114 -18.31 2.84 -2.35
N TYR A 115 -17.37 1.94 -2.64
CA TYR A 115 -15.97 2.09 -2.23
C TYR A 115 -15.19 2.73 -3.37
N ALA A 116 -14.64 3.91 -3.13
CA ALA A 116 -13.73 4.57 -4.05
C ALA A 116 -12.32 4.04 -3.82
N ARG A 117 -11.62 3.74 -4.91
CA ARG A 117 -10.18 3.56 -4.88
C ARG A 117 -9.54 4.92 -4.67
N TYR A 118 -8.75 5.10 -3.62
CA TYR A 118 -8.08 6.38 -3.35
C TYR A 118 -6.55 6.28 -3.53
N GLU A 119 -6.00 5.07 -3.48
CA GLU A 119 -4.62 4.75 -3.86
C GLU A 119 -4.51 3.30 -4.37
N ILE A 120 -3.30 2.84 -4.72
CA ILE A 120 -3.11 1.60 -5.49
C ILE A 120 -3.73 0.34 -4.83
N SER A 121 -3.65 0.17 -3.53
CA SER A 121 -4.06 -1.06 -2.85
C SER A 121 -5.23 -0.89 -1.89
N ASN A 122 -5.89 0.26 -1.85
CA ASN A 122 -6.85 0.60 -0.81
C ASN A 122 -8.07 1.31 -1.36
N TYR A 123 -9.20 0.89 -0.81
CA TYR A 123 -10.54 1.30 -1.18
C TYR A 123 -11.28 1.73 0.07
N ALA A 124 -12.02 2.82 -0.01
CA ALA A 124 -12.74 3.35 1.14
C ALA A 124 -14.10 3.89 0.73
N ARG A 125 -15.05 3.87 1.68
CA ARG A 125 -16.19 4.76 1.58
C ARG A 125 -15.70 6.21 1.71
N PRO A 126 -16.36 7.18 1.06
CA PRO A 126 -15.96 8.58 1.17
C PRO A 126 -15.81 9.04 2.63
N GLY A 127 -14.67 9.64 2.96
CA GLY A 127 -14.35 10.11 4.31
C GLY A 127 -13.72 9.06 5.22
N TYR A 128 -13.48 7.83 4.74
CA TYR A 128 -12.83 6.75 5.47
C TYR A 128 -11.48 6.35 4.88
N GLU A 129 -10.89 7.19 4.03
CA GLU A 129 -9.56 7.01 3.48
C GLU A 129 -8.51 6.93 4.61
N SER A 130 -7.54 6.02 4.50
CA SER A 130 -6.51 5.87 5.53
C SER A 130 -5.62 7.12 5.57
N ARG A 131 -5.76 7.89 6.65
CA ARG A 131 -4.85 9.01 6.96
C ARG A 131 -3.40 8.55 7.07
N HIS A 132 -3.17 7.34 7.57
CA HIS A 132 -1.83 6.79 7.74
C HIS A 132 -1.16 6.51 6.39
N ASN A 133 -1.85 5.80 5.50
CA ASN A 133 -1.31 5.49 4.17
C ASN A 133 -1.14 6.76 3.35
N THR A 134 -2.12 7.67 3.40
CA THR A 134 -2.06 8.94 2.68
C THR A 134 -0.84 9.76 3.06
N LYS A 135 -0.47 9.81 4.34
CA LYS A 135 0.72 10.53 4.80
C LYS A 135 2.02 10.02 4.18
N TYR A 136 2.16 8.70 4.03
CA TYR A 136 3.32 8.13 3.35
C TYR A 136 3.36 8.53 1.89
N TRP A 137 2.22 8.48 1.20
CA TRP A 137 2.13 8.82 -0.21
C TRP A 137 2.30 10.32 -0.49
N THR A 138 1.96 11.18 0.46
CA THR A 138 2.19 12.64 0.36
C THR A 138 3.56 13.09 0.87
N GLY A 139 4.39 12.15 1.35
CA GLY A 139 5.73 12.43 1.86
C GLY A 139 5.73 13.29 3.14
N GLU A 140 4.67 13.22 3.94
CA GLU A 140 4.59 13.89 5.24
C GLU A 140 5.52 13.22 6.26
N ASP A 141 5.90 13.98 7.29
CA ASP A 141 6.72 13.47 8.37
C ASP A 141 5.92 12.53 9.28
N TYR A 142 6.60 11.49 9.76
CA TYR A 142 6.06 10.53 10.71
C TYR A 142 7.14 10.03 11.66
N LEU A 143 6.72 9.73 12.89
CA LEU A 143 7.56 9.18 13.94
C LEU A 143 7.13 7.73 14.19
N GLY A 144 8.05 6.81 13.94
CA GLY A 144 7.94 5.41 14.35
C GLY A 144 8.54 5.20 15.73
N VAL A 145 7.81 4.50 16.59
CA VAL A 145 8.24 4.19 17.97
C VAL A 145 8.18 2.68 18.18
N GLY A 146 9.20 2.13 18.84
CA GLY A 146 9.32 0.70 19.11
C GLY A 146 10.39 0.00 18.27
N LEU A 147 10.63 -1.28 18.57
CA LEU A 147 11.58 -2.15 17.88
C LEU A 147 11.33 -2.13 16.35
N GLY A 148 12.37 -1.88 15.57
CA GLY A 148 12.34 -1.90 14.11
C GLY A 148 11.48 -0.81 13.45
N ALA A 149 10.94 0.14 14.21
CA ALA A 149 10.12 1.20 13.65
C ALA A 149 10.94 2.18 12.80
N SER A 150 10.38 2.62 11.69
CA SER A 150 10.95 3.64 10.81
C SER A 150 10.29 5.00 11.04
N SER A 151 11.06 6.07 10.85
CA SER A 151 10.57 7.45 10.87
C SER A 151 11.07 8.21 9.65
N LYS A 152 10.35 9.25 9.27
CA LYS A 152 10.80 10.25 8.29
C LYS A 152 10.55 11.62 8.89
N ILE A 153 11.62 12.38 9.13
CA ILE A 153 11.57 13.71 9.74
C ILE A 153 12.43 14.66 8.90
N GLY A 154 11.78 15.62 8.23
CA GLY A 154 12.42 16.45 7.22
C GLY A 154 13.04 15.58 6.13
N LYS A 155 14.37 15.66 5.99
CA LYS A 155 15.16 14.89 5.02
C LYS A 155 15.73 13.59 5.58
N PHE A 156 15.53 13.30 6.86
CA PHE A 156 16.12 12.14 7.50
C PHE A 156 15.14 10.98 7.52
N ARG A 157 15.57 9.82 7.02
CA ARG A 157 14.98 8.53 7.38
C ARG A 157 15.73 7.95 8.56
N LEU A 158 14.97 7.65 9.60
CA LEU A 158 15.49 7.10 10.84
C LEU A 158 14.95 5.70 11.02
N LYS A 159 15.73 4.85 11.67
CA LYS A 159 15.32 3.50 12.00
C LYS A 159 15.69 3.18 13.43
N ASN A 160 14.78 2.51 14.12
CA ASN A 160 15.07 1.92 15.42
C ASN A 160 15.74 0.56 15.22
N GLU A 161 16.58 0.19 16.18
CA GLU A 161 17.20 -1.13 16.26
C GLU A 161 16.17 -2.24 15.97
N THR A 162 16.56 -3.18 15.11
CA THR A 162 15.69 -4.28 14.68
C THR A 162 15.93 -5.55 15.49
N ASP A 163 17.12 -5.70 16.08
CA ASP A 163 17.41 -6.80 16.97
C ASP A 163 16.81 -6.55 18.36
N MET A 164 15.97 -7.48 18.82
CA MET A 164 15.26 -7.35 20.10
C MET A 164 16.22 -7.27 21.30
N THR A 165 17.30 -8.03 21.28
CA THR A 165 18.28 -8.07 22.38
C THR A 165 19.01 -6.74 22.46
N VAL A 166 19.56 -6.27 21.34
CA VAL A 166 20.28 -4.99 21.27
C VAL A 166 19.36 -3.81 21.61
N TYR A 167 18.11 -3.85 21.16
CA TYR A 167 17.13 -2.81 21.47
C TYR A 167 16.85 -2.71 22.97
N LEU A 168 16.65 -3.85 23.65
CA LEU A 168 16.39 -3.89 25.09
C LEU A 168 17.62 -3.49 25.91
N GLU A 169 18.82 -3.89 25.50
CA GLU A 169 20.08 -3.48 26.14
C GLU A 169 20.28 -1.97 26.06
N LYS A 170 20.15 -1.39 24.86
CA LYS A 170 20.24 0.07 24.65
C LYS A 170 19.20 0.82 25.48
N LEU A 171 17.94 0.37 25.49
CA LEU A 171 16.91 0.99 26.34
C LEU A 171 17.25 0.92 27.83
N GLY A 172 17.72 -0.24 28.31
CA GLY A 172 18.11 -0.43 29.71
C GLY A 172 19.26 0.49 30.14
N ASN A 173 20.20 0.74 29.21
CA ASN A 173 21.34 1.63 29.41
C ASN A 173 21.03 3.12 29.13
N LYS A 174 19.79 3.46 28.75
CA LYS A 174 19.36 4.81 28.32
C LYS A 174 20.15 5.34 27.11
N GLU A 175 20.56 4.44 26.23
CA GLU A 175 21.21 4.76 24.97
C GLU A 175 20.18 4.98 23.86
N ALA A 176 20.58 5.66 22.78
CA ALA A 176 19.73 5.86 21.62
C ALA A 176 19.52 4.52 20.88
N VAL A 177 18.26 4.12 20.72
CA VAL A 177 17.86 2.98 19.88
C VAL A 177 17.69 3.36 18.40
N THR A 178 17.64 4.66 18.11
CA THR A 178 17.39 5.21 16.78
C THR A 178 18.69 5.66 16.14
N PHE A 179 18.85 5.37 14.85
CA PHE A 179 19.95 5.86 14.03
C PHE A 179 19.44 6.42 12.70
N VAL A 180 20.26 7.24 12.03
CA VAL A 180 19.98 7.74 10.68
C VAL A 180 20.28 6.63 9.69
N GLU A 181 19.25 6.17 8.98
CA GLU A 181 19.38 5.17 7.91
C GLU A 181 19.75 5.86 6.60
N GLU A 182 19.14 7.02 6.32
CA GLU A 182 19.34 7.75 5.08
C GLU A 182 19.13 9.26 5.29
N ASN A 183 19.88 10.07 4.55
CA ASN A 183 19.68 11.52 4.44
C ASN A 183 19.33 11.84 2.98
N LEU A 184 18.06 12.15 2.74
CA LEU A 184 17.53 12.42 1.41
C LEU A 184 18.13 13.71 0.85
N SER A 185 18.71 13.60 -0.34
CA SER A 185 19.07 14.77 -1.12
C SER A 185 17.79 15.48 -1.60
N GLU A 186 17.93 16.73 -2.03
CA GLU A 186 16.80 17.44 -2.64
C GLU A 186 16.29 16.73 -3.90
N GLU A 187 17.18 16.03 -4.62
CA GLU A 187 16.81 15.25 -5.80
C GLU A 187 16.02 14.00 -5.42
N ASP A 188 16.38 13.31 -4.33
CA ASP A 188 15.59 12.19 -3.83
C ASP A 188 14.18 12.65 -3.43
N GLU A 189 14.06 13.79 -2.76
CA GLU A 189 12.75 14.36 -2.42
C GLU A 189 11.90 14.71 -3.65
N LYS A 190 12.53 15.23 -4.72
CA LYS A 190 11.84 15.54 -5.98
C LYS A 190 11.35 14.28 -6.69
N ILE A 191 12.16 13.22 -6.72
CA ILE A 191 11.78 11.92 -7.28
C ILE A 191 10.64 11.32 -6.43
N GLU A 192 10.80 11.30 -5.11
CA GLU A 192 9.80 10.80 -4.15
C GLU A 192 8.46 11.48 -4.26
N PHE A 193 8.45 12.78 -4.54
CA PHE A 193 7.21 13.51 -4.80
C PHE A 193 6.36 12.86 -5.89
N PHE A 194 6.99 12.41 -6.98
CA PHE A 194 6.30 11.71 -8.06
C PHE A 194 6.02 10.25 -7.72
N ILE A 195 7.03 9.47 -7.32
CA ILE A 195 6.87 8.02 -7.15
C ILE A 195 5.92 7.65 -5.99
N LEU A 196 5.86 8.46 -4.93
CA LEU A 196 4.95 8.25 -3.81
C LEU A 196 3.58 8.85 -4.12
N GLY A 197 3.54 10.09 -4.61
CA GLY A 197 2.27 10.81 -4.82
C GLY A 197 1.43 10.24 -5.97
N MET A 198 2.05 9.70 -7.01
CA MET A 198 1.33 9.07 -8.12
C MET A 198 0.70 7.71 -7.74
N ARG A 199 0.97 7.19 -6.54
CA ARG A 199 0.23 6.04 -5.98
C ARG A 199 -1.20 6.41 -5.59
N CYS A 200 -1.46 7.68 -5.32
CA CYS A 200 -2.82 8.19 -5.08
C CYS A 200 -3.56 8.36 -6.41
N MET A 201 -4.87 8.06 -6.42
CA MET A 201 -5.69 8.24 -7.62
C MET A 201 -5.82 9.73 -8.03
N SER A 202 -5.63 10.65 -7.09
CA SER A 202 -5.56 12.09 -7.34
C SER A 202 -4.19 12.57 -7.86
N GLY A 203 -3.20 11.66 -7.88
CA GLY A 203 -1.82 11.92 -8.27
C GLY A 203 -1.17 13.09 -7.53
N VAL A 204 -0.26 13.75 -8.24
CA VAL A 204 0.54 14.86 -7.70
C VAL A 204 0.01 16.21 -8.16
N SER A 205 0.22 17.24 -7.33
CA SER A 205 -0.04 18.64 -7.72
C SER A 205 1.27 19.29 -8.18
N LEU A 206 1.33 19.70 -9.45
CA LEU A 206 2.47 20.40 -10.03
C LEU A 206 2.65 21.79 -9.39
N LYS A 207 1.55 22.39 -8.89
CA LYS A 207 1.63 23.62 -8.09
C LYS A 207 2.33 23.37 -6.75
N LYS A 208 1.94 22.31 -6.01
CA LYS A 208 2.62 21.94 -4.76
C LYS A 208 4.08 21.57 -4.97
N TYR A 209 4.42 20.94 -6.10
CA TYR A 209 5.82 20.70 -6.49
C TYR A 209 6.58 22.03 -6.53
N LYS A 210 6.06 23.01 -7.27
CA LYS A 210 6.69 24.33 -7.41
C LYS A 210 6.78 25.09 -6.09
N GLU A 211 5.75 25.03 -5.26
CA GLU A 211 5.76 25.64 -3.93
C GLU A 211 6.83 25.00 -3.02
N ARG A 212 7.02 23.68 -3.11
CA ARG A 212 7.98 22.94 -2.27
C ARG A 212 9.43 23.09 -2.73
N PHE A 213 9.69 23.04 -4.03
CA PHE A 213 11.05 22.99 -4.59
C PHE A 213 11.51 24.29 -5.28
N GLY A 214 10.63 25.28 -5.39
CA GLY A 214 10.96 26.59 -5.96
C GLY A 214 11.13 26.60 -7.49
N GLU A 215 10.91 25.47 -8.17
CA GLU A 215 11.03 25.33 -9.62
C GLU A 215 9.82 24.61 -10.24
N ASP A 216 9.59 24.83 -11.53
CA ASP A 216 8.56 24.09 -12.25
C ASP A 216 9.02 22.66 -12.55
N ALA A 217 8.16 21.67 -12.30
CA ALA A 217 8.44 20.28 -12.62
C ALA A 217 8.81 20.08 -14.10
N SER A 218 8.32 20.94 -15.00
CA SER A 218 8.65 20.86 -16.42
C SER A 218 10.14 21.06 -16.72
N VAL A 219 10.88 21.76 -15.86
CA VAL A 219 12.31 22.04 -16.05
C VAL A 219 13.11 20.74 -16.05
N ARG A 220 12.87 19.88 -15.06
CA ARG A 220 13.57 18.60 -14.92
C ARG A 220 12.82 17.44 -15.55
N TYR A 221 11.53 17.33 -15.26
CA TYR A 221 10.73 16.14 -15.59
C TYR A 221 9.81 16.33 -16.80
N GLY A 222 9.87 17.47 -17.51
CA GLY A 222 8.97 17.75 -18.63
C GLY A 222 8.97 16.67 -19.72
N LYS A 223 10.15 16.14 -20.08
CA LYS A 223 10.27 15.04 -21.04
C LYS A 223 9.66 13.74 -20.52
N THR A 224 9.90 13.39 -19.25
CA THR A 224 9.33 12.20 -18.61
C THR A 224 7.81 12.31 -18.56
N ILE A 225 7.28 13.44 -18.10
CA ILE A 225 5.84 13.72 -18.01
C ILE A 225 5.19 13.61 -19.39
N GLN A 226 5.78 14.24 -20.42
CA GLN A 226 5.26 14.15 -21.78
C GLN A 226 5.24 12.71 -22.28
N LYS A 227 6.35 11.97 -22.10
CA LYS A 227 6.47 10.56 -22.52
C LYS A 227 5.38 9.68 -21.89
N ILE A 228 5.16 9.76 -20.58
CA ILE A 228 4.16 8.91 -19.90
C ILE A 228 2.72 9.31 -20.29
N CYS A 229 2.48 10.59 -20.60
CA CYS A 229 1.19 11.04 -21.13
C CYS A 229 0.96 10.54 -22.56
N ASP A 230 1.96 10.63 -23.44
CA ASP A 230 1.89 10.15 -24.83
C ASP A 230 1.66 8.63 -24.90
N MET A 231 2.21 7.88 -23.95
CA MET A 231 1.97 6.44 -23.81
C MET A 231 0.57 6.09 -23.24
N GLY A 232 -0.19 7.10 -22.81
CA GLY A 232 -1.48 6.96 -22.14
C GLY A 232 -1.39 6.36 -20.74
N LEU A 233 -0.21 6.40 -20.10
CA LEU A 233 0.02 5.87 -18.74
C LEU A 233 -0.30 6.91 -17.67
N ALA A 234 -0.16 8.19 -17.98
CA ALA A 234 -0.59 9.27 -17.11
C ALA A 234 -1.52 10.23 -17.86
N ALA A 235 -2.32 10.96 -17.11
CA ALA A 235 -3.10 12.07 -17.60
C ALA A 235 -2.76 13.31 -16.79
N ARG A 236 -2.88 14.47 -17.45
CA ARG A 236 -2.72 15.77 -16.83
C ARG A 236 -3.99 16.57 -16.99
N GLU A 237 -4.56 16.98 -15.86
CA GLU A 237 -5.74 17.86 -15.80
C GLU A 237 -5.42 19.02 -14.87
N GLU A 238 -5.52 20.24 -15.39
CA GLU A 238 -5.17 21.46 -14.65
C GLU A 238 -3.78 21.39 -13.98
N ASP A 239 -3.74 21.37 -12.64
CA ASP A 239 -2.53 21.28 -11.83
C ASP A 239 -2.13 19.85 -11.45
N ARG A 240 -2.89 18.83 -11.89
CA ARG A 240 -2.71 17.44 -11.49
C ARG A 240 -2.07 16.59 -12.57
N LEU A 241 -1.17 15.72 -12.13
CA LEU A 241 -0.62 14.61 -12.91
C LEU A 241 -0.91 13.32 -12.15
N PHE A 242 -1.64 12.40 -12.78
CA PHE A 242 -2.08 11.15 -12.14
C PHE A 242 -2.03 9.98 -13.12
N LEU A 243 -1.99 8.76 -12.60
CA LEU A 243 -1.99 7.55 -13.41
C LEU A 243 -3.37 7.32 -14.03
N THR A 244 -3.40 6.90 -15.30
CA THR A 244 -4.61 6.34 -15.91
C THR A 244 -4.83 4.91 -15.42
N ALA A 245 -5.97 4.29 -15.74
CA ALA A 245 -6.20 2.87 -15.48
C ALA A 245 -5.03 1.99 -16.00
N LYS A 246 -4.60 2.25 -17.24
CA LYS A 246 -3.44 1.57 -17.84
C LYS A 246 -2.13 1.86 -17.09
N GLY A 247 -1.93 3.10 -16.63
CA GLY A 247 -0.74 3.48 -15.86
C GLY A 247 -0.66 2.83 -14.49
N ILE A 248 -1.80 2.61 -13.86
CA ILE A 248 -1.90 1.92 -12.57
C ILE A 248 -1.40 0.47 -12.70
N ASP A 249 -1.77 -0.23 -13.77
CA ASP A 249 -1.36 -1.63 -13.99
C ASP A 249 0.16 -1.80 -14.16
N VAL A 250 0.84 -0.76 -14.64
CA VAL A 250 2.29 -0.73 -14.83
C VAL A 250 2.96 0.36 -14.01
N SER A 251 2.43 0.65 -12.81
CA SER A 251 2.83 1.80 -12.02
C SER A 251 4.34 1.83 -11.72
N ASN A 252 4.94 0.67 -11.46
CA ASN A 252 6.37 0.56 -11.19
C ASN A 252 7.22 1.02 -12.39
N LEU A 253 6.83 0.65 -13.61
CA LEU A 253 7.49 1.11 -14.83
C LEU A 253 7.40 2.64 -14.97
N VAL A 254 6.25 3.24 -14.61
CA VAL A 254 6.10 4.70 -14.62
C VAL A 254 7.02 5.36 -13.59
N PHE A 255 7.10 4.80 -12.38
CA PHE A 255 7.93 5.32 -11.29
C PHE A 255 9.42 5.29 -11.64
N GLU A 256 9.89 4.20 -12.25
CA GLU A 256 11.27 4.07 -12.70
C GLU A 256 11.71 5.17 -13.68
N MET A 257 10.79 5.70 -14.49
CA MET A 257 11.11 6.77 -15.45
C MET A 257 11.46 8.12 -14.80
N PHE A 258 11.22 8.29 -13.49
CA PHE A 258 11.58 9.51 -12.76
C PHE A 258 13.00 9.49 -12.18
N PHE A 259 13.68 8.34 -12.17
CA PHE A 259 15.09 8.21 -11.73
C PHE A 259 16.10 8.69 -12.80
N VAL A 260 15.70 9.63 -13.66
CA VAL A 260 16.49 10.22 -14.77
C VAL A 260 17.65 11.08 -14.32
#